data_AF-A0A6C0GJK7-F1
#
_entry.id   AF-A0A6C0GJK7-F1
#
_cell.length_a   1.000
_cell.length_b   1.000
_cell.length_c   1.000
_cell.angle_alpha   90.00
_cell.angle_beta   90.00
_cell.angle_gamma   90.00
#
_symmetry.space_group_name_H-M   'P 1'
#
loop_
_entity.id
_entity.type
_entity.pdbx_description
1 polymer ?
#
loop_
_entity_poly.entity_id
_entity_poly.type
_entity_poly.pdbx_seq_one_letter_code
_entity_poly.pdbx_strand_id
1 'polypeptide(L)'
;MKKIKHFNKRLGCFSELEVIEIEDNVYELVFSDPFDYRYNTGTIIKTRINSDGFYEIIDFRKSNRVTYRFFAALDQNLKDLEIFIEEFHKHGGKFQVDFGGIISVTVPKDFPYDIDKVIKEFAIKVTKI
;
A
#
# COMPACT_ATOMS: atom_id res chain seq x y z
N MET A 1 5.11 10.77 -10.24
CA MET A 1 4.80 10.49 -8.83
C MET A 1 5.15 11.70 -7.99
N LYS A 2 4.30 12.04 -7.03
CA LYS A 2 4.44 13.18 -6.11
C LYS A 2 4.37 12.66 -4.68
N LYS A 3 5.08 13.30 -3.76
CA LYS A 3 4.91 13.08 -2.32
C LYS A 3 4.09 14.21 -1.74
N ILE A 4 3.08 13.88 -0.95
CA ILE A 4 2.32 14.87 -0.18
C ILE A 4 2.48 14.59 1.32
N LYS A 5 2.67 15.66 2.09
CA LYS A 5 2.68 15.59 3.55
C LYS A 5 1.27 15.81 4.07
N HIS A 6 0.76 14.80 4.76
CA HIS A 6 -0.59 14.76 5.30
C HIS A 6 -0.55 14.65 6.82
N PHE A 7 -1.40 15.41 7.52
CA PHE A 7 -1.62 15.19 8.94
C PHE A 7 -2.81 14.23 9.16
N ASN A 8 -2.50 13.00 9.58
CA ASN A 8 -3.52 12.01 9.92
C ASN A 8 -4.07 12.30 11.32
N LYS A 9 -5.13 13.11 11.37
CA LYS A 9 -5.82 13.51 12.61
C LYS A 9 -6.23 12.33 13.49
N ARG A 10 -6.54 11.16 12.89
CA ARG A 10 -6.95 9.96 13.63
C ARG A 10 -5.79 9.33 14.38
N LEU A 11 -4.61 9.27 13.75
CA LEU A 11 -3.40 8.70 14.36
C LEU A 11 -2.59 9.74 15.14
N GLY A 12 -2.93 11.02 15.01
CA GLY A 12 -2.20 12.12 15.65
C GLY A 12 -0.79 12.29 15.11
N CYS A 13 -0.52 11.85 13.88
CA CYS A 13 0.81 11.86 13.28
C CYS A 13 0.79 12.39 11.84
N PHE A 14 1.96 12.78 11.35
CA PHE A 14 2.16 13.11 9.94
C PHE A 14 2.55 11.84 9.17
N SER A 15 1.98 11.68 7.98
CA SER A 15 2.42 10.68 7.00
C SER A 15 2.77 11.33 5.67
N GLU A 16 3.77 10.75 5.00
CA GLU A 16 4.07 11.08 3.61
C GLU A 16 3.38 10.05 2.72
N LEU A 17 2.50 10.53 1.84
CA LEU A 17 1.77 9.70 0.90
C LEU A 17 2.40 9.87 -0.48
N GLU A 18 2.74 8.76 -1.11
CA GLU A 18 3.17 8.75 -2.51
C GLU A 18 1.94 8.63 -3.41
N VAL A 19 1.80 9.59 -4.32
CA VAL A 19 0.58 9.79 -5.09
C VAL A 19 0.82 10.09 -6.57
N ILE A 20 -0.22 9.86 -7.36
CA ILE A 20 -0.37 10.35 -8.73
C ILE A 20 -1.49 11.39 -8.74
N GLU A 21 -1.23 12.57 -9.30
CA GLU A 21 -2.26 13.59 -9.48
C GLU A 21 -3.14 13.22 -10.66
N ILE A 22 -4.45 13.15 -10.43
CA ILE A 22 -5.45 12.84 -11.46
C ILE A 22 -6.15 14.11 -11.92
N GLU A 23 -6.47 14.99 -10.96
CA GLU A 23 -7.07 16.32 -11.17
C GLU A 23 -6.51 17.28 -10.12
N ASP A 24 -6.83 18.57 -10.22
CA ASP A 24 -6.37 19.56 -9.25
C ASP A 24 -6.78 19.18 -7.82
N ASN A 25 -5.78 19.01 -6.95
CA ASN A 25 -5.95 18.56 -5.56
C ASN A 25 -6.62 17.18 -5.38
N VAL A 26 -6.69 16.37 -6.43
CA VAL A 26 -7.23 14.99 -6.42
C VAL A 26 -6.12 14.02 -6.81
N TYR A 27 -5.89 13.03 -5.95
CA TYR A 27 -4.73 12.17 -6.01
C TYR A 27 -5.10 10.70 -5.86
N GLU A 28 -4.45 9.80 -6.59
CA GLU A 28 -4.48 8.36 -6.35
C GLU A 28 -3.25 7.92 -5.55
N LEU A 29 -3.47 7.13 -4.51
CA LEU A 29 -2.39 6.55 -3.71
C LEU A 29 -1.64 5.46 -4.49
N VAL A 30 -0.32 5.58 -4.56
CA VAL A 30 0.56 4.57 -5.17
C VAL A 30 0.87 3.46 -4.19
N PHE A 31 1.18 3.82 -2.95
CA PHE A 31 1.50 2.90 -1.87
C PHE A 31 0.43 2.95 -0.79
N SER A 32 0.26 1.83 -0.10
CA SER A 32 -0.65 1.72 1.03
C SER A 32 -0.01 2.35 2.26
N ASP A 33 -0.78 3.07 3.06
CA ASP A 33 -0.33 3.56 4.36
C ASP A 33 -0.22 2.37 5.33
N PRO A 34 0.96 2.06 5.89
CA PRO A 34 1.15 0.88 6.75
C PRO A 34 0.34 0.94 8.05
N PHE A 35 -0.17 2.10 8.45
CA PHE A 35 -0.87 2.30 9.73
C PHE A 35 -2.35 2.67 9.56
N ASP A 36 -2.77 3.23 8.42
CA ASP A 36 -4.17 3.51 8.11
C ASP A 36 -4.71 2.66 6.96
N TYR A 37 -5.44 1.59 7.30
CA TYR A 37 -6.04 0.64 6.36
C TYR A 37 -7.12 1.23 5.42
N ARG A 38 -7.47 2.50 5.58
CA ARG A 38 -8.34 3.22 4.63
C ARG A 38 -7.55 3.71 3.41
N TYR A 39 -6.24 3.88 3.55
CA TYR A 39 -5.35 4.46 2.56
C TYR A 39 -4.54 3.37 1.87
N ASN A 40 -5.21 2.47 1.16
CA ASN A 40 -4.54 1.44 0.37
C ASN A 40 -4.24 1.93 -1.06
N THR A 41 -3.29 1.28 -1.73
CA THR A 41 -2.98 1.52 -3.14
C THR A 41 -4.24 1.55 -4.01
N GLY A 42 -4.37 2.57 -4.85
CA GLY A 42 -5.52 2.82 -5.71
C GLY A 42 -6.66 3.59 -5.04
N THR A 43 -6.50 3.99 -3.78
CA THR A 43 -7.47 4.88 -3.11
C THR A 43 -7.33 6.27 -3.70
N ILE A 44 -8.45 6.90 -4.03
CA ILE A 44 -8.47 8.29 -4.49
C ILE A 44 -8.76 9.18 -3.30
N ILE A 45 -7.96 10.23 -3.13
CA ILE A 45 -8.13 11.23 -2.08
C ILE A 45 -8.34 12.60 -2.73
N LYS A 46 -9.27 13.37 -2.17
CA LYS A 46 -9.41 14.80 -2.46
C LYS A 46 -8.86 15.57 -1.28
N THR A 47 -8.09 16.61 -1.60
CA THR A 47 -7.34 17.35 -0.59
C THR A 47 -7.56 18.86 -0.69
N ARG A 48 -7.13 19.56 0.37
CA ARG A 48 -6.87 21.01 0.35
C ARG A 48 -5.59 21.27 1.14
N ILE A 49 -4.92 22.38 0.86
CA ILE A 49 -3.77 22.83 1.65
C ILE A 49 -4.28 23.67 2.82
N ASN A 50 -3.84 23.39 4.05
CA ASN A 50 -4.18 24.18 5.23
C ASN A 50 -3.25 25.40 5.41
N SER A 51 -3.49 26.21 6.45
CA SER A 51 -2.67 27.39 6.77
C SER A 51 -1.19 27.09 6.98
N ASP A 52 -0.86 25.86 7.36
CA ASP A 52 0.48 25.41 7.69
C ASP A 52 1.18 24.75 6.49
N GLY A 53 0.53 24.71 5.31
CA GLY A 53 1.07 24.14 4.09
C GLY A 53 0.91 22.62 3.95
N PHE A 54 0.15 21.97 4.84
CA PHE A 54 -0.09 20.51 4.79
C PHE A 54 -1.35 20.16 4.01
N TYR A 55 -1.33 18.96 3.40
CA TYR A 55 -2.49 18.40 2.73
C TYR A 55 -3.47 17.83 3.75
N GLU A 56 -4.66 18.43 3.84
CA GLU A 56 -5.80 17.87 4.54
C GLU A 56 -6.64 17.06 3.57
N ILE A 57 -6.83 15.77 3.87
CA ILE A 57 -7.78 14.91 3.15
C ILE A 57 -9.19 15.31 3.58
N ILE A 58 -9.99 15.77 2.62
CA ILE A 58 -11.38 16.21 2.85
C ILE A 58 -12.40 15.20 2.35
N ASP A 59 -12.01 14.31 1.43
CA ASP A 59 -12.83 13.21 0.95
C ASP A 59 -11.92 12.09 0.43
N PHE A 60 -12.42 10.86 0.41
CA PHE A 60 -11.71 9.73 -0.19
C PHE A 60 -12.66 8.65 -0.73
N ARG A 61 -12.26 8.05 -1.86
CA ARG A 61 -12.88 6.89 -2.46
C ARG A 61 -11.95 5.70 -2.32
N LYS A 62 -12.35 4.74 -1.48
CA LYS A 62 -11.56 3.52 -1.23
C LYS A 62 -11.31 2.76 -2.53
N SER A 63 -10.07 2.26 -2.67
CA SER A 63 -9.69 1.33 -3.72
C SER A 63 -10.63 0.11 -3.78
N ASN A 64 -10.94 -0.38 -4.97
CA ASN A 64 -11.62 -1.66 -5.14
C ASN A 64 -10.68 -2.86 -4.93
N ARG A 65 -9.40 -2.63 -4.67
CA ARG A 65 -8.37 -3.65 -4.48
C ARG A 65 -8.40 -4.22 -3.06
N VAL A 66 -7.88 -5.42 -2.90
CA VAL A 66 -7.73 -6.11 -1.62
C VAL A 66 -6.28 -6.03 -1.20
N THR A 67 -6.03 -5.64 0.06
CA THR A 67 -4.68 -5.55 0.63
C THR A 67 -4.55 -6.54 1.78
N TYR A 68 -3.51 -7.36 1.72
CA TYR A 68 -3.08 -8.28 2.76
C TYR A 68 -1.81 -7.75 3.39
N ARG A 69 -1.67 -7.86 4.72
CA ARG A 69 -0.48 -7.43 5.44
C ARG A 69 0.14 -8.58 6.21
N PHE A 70 1.47 -8.60 6.21
CA PHE A 70 2.23 -9.61 6.89
C PHE A 70 3.50 -9.04 7.52
N PHE A 71 4.03 -9.67 8.55
CA PHE A 71 5.40 -9.47 9.01
C PHE A 71 6.33 -10.44 8.28
N ALA A 72 7.39 -9.93 7.68
CA ALA A 72 8.48 -10.71 7.11
C ALA A 72 9.35 -11.33 8.21
N ALA A 73 9.75 -12.58 8.03
CA ALA A 73 10.81 -13.18 8.84
C ALA A 73 12.18 -12.62 8.43
N LEU A 74 13.11 -12.62 9.39
CA LEU A 74 14.47 -12.08 9.19
C LEU A 74 15.33 -12.96 8.26
N ASP A 75 15.02 -14.25 8.13
CA ASP A 75 15.77 -15.26 7.38
C ASP A 75 15.12 -15.58 6.02
N GLN A 76 14.56 -14.55 5.39
CA GLN A 76 13.90 -14.62 4.09
C GLN A 76 14.91 -14.90 2.97
N ASN A 77 14.59 -15.84 2.06
CA ASN A 77 15.34 -16.00 0.83
C ASN A 77 14.98 -14.85 -0.14
N LEU A 78 15.93 -13.98 -0.42
CA LEU A 78 15.72 -12.79 -1.26
C LEU A 78 15.49 -13.14 -2.73
N LYS A 79 16.09 -14.21 -3.25
CA LYS A 79 15.94 -14.61 -4.67
C LYS A 79 14.54 -15.11 -4.97
N ASP A 80 14.02 -16.00 -4.12
CA ASP A 80 12.65 -16.53 -4.28
C ASP A 80 11.61 -15.40 -4.12
N LEU A 81 11.88 -14.47 -3.21
CA LEU A 81 11.06 -13.28 -3.02
C LEU A 81 11.05 -12.37 -4.26
N GLU A 82 12.20 -12.14 -4.89
CA GLU A 82 12.31 -11.32 -6.10
C GLU A 82 11.51 -11.92 -7.26
N ILE A 83 11.66 -13.23 -7.51
CA ILE A 83 10.89 -13.96 -8.53
C ILE A 83 9.38 -13.87 -8.25
N PHE A 84 8.98 -14.05 -6.99
CA PHE A 84 7.58 -13.89 -6.60
C PHE A 84 7.08 -12.48 -6.90
N ILE A 85 7.82 -11.43 -6.52
CA ILE A 85 7.42 -10.04 -6.73
C ILE A 85 7.24 -9.73 -8.22
N GLU A 86 8.17 -10.18 -9.06
CA GLU A 86 8.10 -9.97 -10.51
C GLU A 86 6.83 -10.62 -11.10
N GLU A 87 6.58 -11.88 -10.77
CA GLU A 87 5.40 -12.60 -11.28
C GLU A 87 4.11 -11.97 -10.75
N PHE A 88 4.13 -11.57 -9.47
CA PHE A 88 3.01 -10.90 -8.83
C PHE A 88 2.64 -9.59 -9.52
N HIS A 89 3.64 -8.79 -9.92
CA HIS A 89 3.43 -7.55 -10.67
C HIS A 89 2.88 -7.79 -12.08
N LYS A 90 3.29 -8.86 -12.77
CA LYS A 90 2.75 -9.22 -14.11
C LYS A 90 1.24 -9.46 -14.09
N HIS A 91 0.73 -10.02 -12.99
CA HIS A 91 -0.71 -10.24 -12.79
C HIS A 91 -1.42 -9.02 -12.19
N GLY A 92 -0.79 -7.85 -12.20
CA GLY A 92 -1.35 -6.61 -11.70
C GLY A 92 -1.38 -6.51 -10.17
N GLY A 93 -0.70 -7.41 -9.45
CA GLY A 93 -0.46 -7.31 -8.02
C GLY A 93 0.54 -6.20 -7.69
N LYS A 94 0.49 -5.69 -6.46
CA LYS A 94 1.43 -4.69 -5.94
C LYS A 94 2.03 -5.21 -4.65
N PHE A 95 3.35 -5.11 -4.55
CA PHE A 95 4.11 -5.55 -3.40
C PHE A 95 4.85 -4.35 -2.83
N GLN A 96 4.73 -4.16 -1.52
CA GLN A 96 5.32 -3.05 -0.78
C GLN A 96 5.94 -3.57 0.49
N VAL A 97 7.15 -3.10 0.79
CA VAL A 97 7.84 -3.36 2.06
C VAL A 97 7.94 -2.05 2.81
N ASP A 98 7.34 -2.03 3.99
CA ASP A 98 7.36 -0.92 4.93
C ASP A 98 8.38 -1.19 6.05
N PHE A 99 8.68 -0.13 6.83
CA PHE A 99 9.60 -0.21 7.97
C PHE A 99 9.20 -1.32 8.96
N GLY A 100 10.20 -1.98 9.55
CA GLY A 100 9.97 -3.08 10.50
C GLY A 100 9.59 -4.42 9.84
N GLY A 101 9.75 -4.54 8.52
CA GLY A 101 9.49 -5.78 7.80
C GLY A 101 8.01 -6.04 7.55
N ILE A 102 7.16 -5.00 7.58
CA ILE A 102 5.76 -5.14 7.19
C ILE A 102 5.69 -5.23 5.68
N ILE A 103 5.08 -6.30 5.18
CA ILE A 103 4.82 -6.52 3.76
C ILE A 103 3.35 -6.24 3.51
N SER A 104 3.05 -5.35 2.57
CA SER A 104 1.71 -5.10 2.04
C SER A 104 1.60 -5.68 0.62
N VAL A 105 0.65 -6.59 0.44
CA VAL A 105 0.34 -7.27 -0.82
C VAL A 105 -1.03 -6.82 -1.29
N THR A 106 -1.11 -6.09 -2.40
CA THR A 106 -2.37 -5.48 -2.89
C THR A 106 -2.76 -5.97 -4.28
N VAL A 107 -3.96 -6.56 -4.42
CA VAL A 107 -4.45 -7.22 -5.64
C VAL A 107 -5.82 -6.74 -6.09
N PRO A 108 -6.17 -6.88 -7.38
CA PRO A 108 -7.55 -6.80 -7.86
C PRO A 108 -8.48 -7.76 -7.11
N LYS A 109 -9.78 -7.46 -7.05
CA LYS A 109 -10.77 -8.34 -6.39
C LYS A 109 -10.92 -9.70 -7.08
N ASP A 110 -10.71 -9.71 -8.37
CA ASP A 110 -10.78 -10.86 -9.28
C ASP A 110 -9.41 -11.47 -9.54
N PHE A 111 -8.43 -11.25 -8.65
CA PHE A 111 -7.10 -11.79 -8.79
C PHE A 111 -7.14 -13.32 -8.90
N PRO A 112 -6.50 -13.92 -9.92
CA PRO A 112 -6.71 -15.33 -10.25
C PRO A 112 -6.03 -16.32 -9.29
N TYR A 113 -5.22 -15.82 -8.33
CA TYR A 113 -4.46 -16.66 -7.41
C TYR A 113 -4.95 -16.50 -5.97
N ASP A 114 -4.88 -17.60 -5.23
CA ASP A 114 -5.07 -17.62 -3.79
C ASP A 114 -3.80 -17.13 -3.09
N ILE A 115 -3.84 -15.92 -2.54
CA ILE A 115 -2.69 -15.27 -1.90
C ILE A 115 -2.14 -16.09 -0.74
N ASP A 116 -3.01 -16.70 0.07
CA ASP A 116 -2.57 -17.48 1.23
C ASP A 116 -1.85 -18.78 0.78
N LYS A 117 -2.21 -19.34 -0.39
CA LYS A 117 -1.48 -20.47 -0.99
C LYS A 117 -0.16 -20.03 -1.60
N VAL A 118 -0.17 -18.97 -2.41
CA VAL A 118 1.02 -18.48 -3.10
C VAL A 118 2.12 -18.11 -2.09
N ILE A 119 1.77 -17.42 -1.01
CA ILE A 119 2.74 -17.08 0.05
C ILE A 119 3.39 -18.33 0.67
N LYS A 120 2.60 -19.40 0.88
CA LYS A 120 3.12 -20.68 1.39
C LYS A 120 4.00 -21.39 0.38
N GLU A 121 3.61 -21.40 -0.89
CA GLU A 121 4.31 -22.10 -1.98
C GLU A 121 5.66 -21.47 -2.30
N PHE A 122 5.75 -20.14 -2.29
CA PHE A 122 7.02 -19.41 -2.51
C PHE A 122 7.89 -19.33 -1.25
N ALA A 123 7.56 -20.11 -0.21
CA ALA A 123 8.27 -20.15 1.08
C ALA A 123 8.52 -18.75 1.67
N ILE A 124 7.60 -17.80 1.43
CA ILE A 124 7.70 -16.47 2.01
C ILE A 124 7.37 -16.63 3.49
N LYS A 125 8.38 -16.49 4.33
CA LYS A 125 8.27 -16.72 5.76
C LYS A 125 7.60 -15.49 6.36
N VAL A 126 6.28 -15.54 6.49
CA VAL A 126 5.51 -14.39 6.95
C VAL A 126 4.46 -14.75 7.99
N THR A 127 4.11 -13.78 8.83
CA THR A 127 2.98 -13.88 9.78
C THR A 127 1.91 -12.84 9.42
N LYS A 128 0.67 -13.28 9.21
CA LYS A 128 -0.46 -12.41 8.84
C LYS A 128 -0.84 -11.48 10.00
N ILE A 129 -1.21 -10.24 9.68
CA ILE A 129 -1.61 -9.17 10.62
C ILE A 129 -3.12 -8.95 10.55
#